data_AF-A0AAJ4D1A0-F1
#
_entry.id   AF-A0AAJ4D1A0-F1
#
_cell.length_a   1.000
_cell.length_b   1.000
_cell.length_c   1.000
_cell.angle_alpha   90.00
_cell.angle_beta   90.00
_cell.angle_gamma   90.00
#
_symmetry.space_group_name_H-M   'P 1'
#
loop_
_entity.id
_entity.type
_entity.pdbx_description
1 polymer ?
#
loop_
_entity_poly.entity_id
_entity_poly.type
_entity_poly.pdbx_seq_one_letter_code
_entity_poly.pdbx_strand_id
1 'polypeptide(L)'
;MREAKNDFKEAAASGGQPFLSSLHEGRYPLRQLLSVICAKDFSNPGYDFDIYFLNASRKMVFHLYDDRGCDVIAARKEDLEPLYSRLNEWILDVDRDRIDRLFANK
;
A
#
# COMPACT_ATOMS: atom_id res chain seq x y z
N MET A 1 2.37 -3.86 6.79
CA MET A 1 2.42 -5.06 5.90
C MET A 1 1.23 -5.98 6.17
N ARG A 2 0.54 -6.44 5.12
CA ARG A 2 -0.63 -7.35 5.21
C ARG A 2 -0.65 -8.33 4.02
N GLU A 3 -1.09 -9.57 4.24
CA GLU A 3 -1.27 -10.60 3.19
C GLU A 3 -2.70 -10.49 2.62
N ALA A 4 -2.85 -10.29 1.30
CA ALA A 4 -4.12 -9.99 0.65
C ALA A 4 -4.86 -11.22 0.09
N LYS A 5 -4.88 -12.35 0.82
CA LYS A 5 -5.61 -13.56 0.37
C LYS A 5 -7.11 -13.30 0.10
N ASN A 6 -7.70 -12.29 0.75
CA ASN A 6 -9.12 -11.92 0.59
C ASN A 6 -9.34 -10.59 -0.15
N ASP A 7 -8.41 -9.64 -0.06
CA ASP A 7 -8.61 -8.29 -0.61
C ASP A 7 -8.64 -8.26 -2.15
N PHE A 8 -7.91 -9.18 -2.82
CA PHE A 8 -7.96 -9.32 -4.28
C PHE A 8 -9.27 -9.93 -4.79
N LYS A 9 -9.97 -10.74 -3.96
CA LYS A 9 -11.26 -11.34 -4.34
C LYS A 9 -12.40 -10.33 -4.19
N GLU A 10 -12.35 -9.46 -3.20
CA GLU A 10 -13.39 -8.45 -2.99
C GLU A 10 -13.41 -7.42 -4.13
N ALA A 11 -12.23 -7.01 -4.61
CA ALA A 11 -12.10 -6.15 -5.79
C ALA A 11 -12.61 -6.80 -7.10
N ALA A 12 -12.61 -8.14 -7.19
CA ALA A 12 -13.07 -8.89 -8.37
C ALA A 12 -14.53 -9.41 -8.24
N ALA A 13 -15.06 -9.50 -7.01
CA ALA A 13 -16.39 -10.05 -6.72
C ALA A 13 -17.46 -8.98 -6.49
N SER A 14 -17.08 -7.73 -6.24
CA SER A 14 -18.02 -6.61 -6.26
C SER A 14 -18.34 -6.26 -7.72
N GLY A 15 -19.35 -6.90 -8.29
CA GLY A 15 -20.07 -6.44 -9.48
C GLY A 15 -20.81 -5.11 -9.27
N GLY A 16 -20.19 -4.18 -8.54
CA GLY A 16 -20.69 -2.85 -8.24
C GLY A 16 -19.62 -1.82 -8.61
N GLN A 17 -19.84 -1.10 -9.70
CA GLN A 17 -19.31 0.25 -9.81
C GLN A 17 -20.11 1.16 -8.86
N PRO A 18 -19.49 2.13 -8.15
CA PRO A 18 -18.37 2.95 -8.62
C PRO A 18 -17.30 3.25 -7.54
N PHE A 19 -16.16 2.57 -7.57
CA PHE A 19 -14.91 3.12 -7.01
C PHE A 19 -13.89 3.45 -8.12
N LEU A 20 -14.21 3.14 -9.37
CA LEU A 20 -13.29 3.14 -10.51
C LEU A 20 -13.56 4.26 -11.53
N SER A 21 -14.52 5.16 -11.28
CA SER A 21 -14.90 6.20 -12.26
C SER A 21 -13.88 7.34 -12.41
N SER A 22 -12.85 7.40 -11.56
CA SER A 22 -11.81 8.44 -11.60
C SER A 22 -10.38 7.90 -11.55
N LEU A 23 -10.16 6.61 -11.86
CA LEU A 23 -8.80 6.07 -11.91
C LEU A 23 -8.06 6.70 -13.10
N HIS A 24 -7.08 7.55 -12.81
CA HIS A 24 -6.23 8.17 -13.82
C HIS A 24 -4.93 7.38 -13.92
N GLU A 25 -4.80 6.61 -15.00
CA GLU A 25 -3.56 5.91 -15.33
C GLU A 25 -2.62 6.82 -16.12
N GLY A 26 -1.38 6.96 -15.66
CA GLY A 26 -0.40 7.81 -16.30
C GLY A 26 1.02 7.52 -15.85
N ARG A 27 2.00 7.92 -16.66
CA ARG A 27 3.42 7.85 -16.30
C ARG A 27 3.81 9.14 -15.62
N TYR A 28 3.84 9.12 -14.29
CA TYR A 28 4.25 10.26 -13.49
C TYR A 28 5.64 10.03 -12.91
N PRO A 29 6.56 11.01 -12.98
CA PRO A 29 7.82 10.94 -12.27
C PRO A 29 7.59 10.76 -10.77
N LEU A 30 8.30 9.82 -10.14
CA LEU A 30 8.17 9.53 -8.71
C LEU A 30 8.31 10.80 -7.85
N ARG A 31 9.23 11.71 -8.21
CA ARG A 31 9.41 13.00 -7.53
C ARG A 31 8.13 13.84 -7.49
N GLN A 32 7.35 13.85 -8.57
CA GLN A 32 6.11 14.62 -8.63
C GLN A 32 5.03 13.98 -7.74
N LEU A 33 4.90 12.65 -7.79
CA LEU A 33 3.97 11.93 -6.93
C LEU A 33 4.28 12.15 -5.44
N LEU A 34 5.56 12.04 -5.06
CA LEU A 34 5.99 12.33 -3.68
C LEU A 34 5.68 13.77 -3.28
N SER A 35 5.87 14.76 -4.17
CA SER A 35 5.52 16.14 -3.85
C SER A 35 4.03 16.36 -3.65
N VAL A 36 3.17 15.63 -4.38
CA VAL A 36 1.71 15.69 -4.21
C VAL A 36 1.29 15.05 -2.89
N ILE A 37 1.87 13.91 -2.52
CA ILE A 37 1.63 13.27 -1.21
C ILE A 37 2.01 14.25 -0.09
N CYS A 38 3.23 14.80 -0.11
CA CYS A 38 3.63 15.80 0.89
C CYS A 38 2.71 17.03 0.91
N ALA A 39 2.29 17.54 -0.27
CA ALA A 39 1.39 18.69 -0.32
C ALA A 39 0.01 18.36 0.26
N LYS A 40 -0.54 17.17 -0.01
CA LYS A 40 -1.80 16.69 0.57
C LYS A 40 -1.72 16.68 2.10
N ASP A 41 -0.65 16.13 2.66
CA ASP A 41 -0.59 15.87 4.10
C ASP A 41 -0.14 17.09 4.93
N PHE A 42 0.78 17.91 4.40
CA PHE A 42 1.33 19.05 5.16
C PHE A 42 0.70 20.41 4.79
N SER A 43 0.29 20.59 3.53
CA SER A 43 -0.28 21.86 3.06
C SER A 43 -1.80 21.80 2.94
N ASN A 44 -2.39 20.60 2.95
CA ASN A 44 -3.81 20.30 2.79
C ASN A 44 -4.57 21.25 1.84
N PRO A 45 -4.19 21.34 0.55
CA PRO A 45 -4.84 22.22 -0.42
C PRO A 45 -6.22 21.71 -0.87
N GLY A 46 -6.84 20.77 -0.13
CA GLY A 46 -8.14 20.17 -0.46
C GLY A 46 -8.06 18.95 -1.39
N TYR A 47 -6.96 18.20 -1.37
CA TYR A 47 -6.82 16.97 -2.15
C TYR A 47 -7.50 15.77 -1.46
N ASP A 48 -8.64 15.34 -1.99
CA ASP A 48 -9.40 14.18 -1.53
C ASP A 48 -9.20 12.95 -2.44
N PHE A 49 -7.95 12.50 -2.54
CA PHE A 49 -7.61 11.26 -3.24
C PHE A 49 -6.42 10.56 -2.59
N ASP A 50 -6.32 9.24 -2.77
CA ASP A 50 -5.20 8.42 -2.34
C ASP A 50 -4.30 8.06 -3.53
N ILE A 51 -3.00 7.89 -3.26
CA ILE A 51 -2.03 7.50 -4.28
C ILE A 51 -1.50 6.10 -3.98
N TYR A 52 -1.72 5.18 -4.91
CA TYR A 52 -1.24 3.81 -4.83
C TYR A 52 -0.16 3.54 -5.88
N PHE A 53 0.94 2.92 -5.47
CA PHE A 53 1.96 2.41 -6.38
C PHE A 53 1.76 0.92 -6.61
N LEU A 54 1.64 0.52 -7.88
CA LEU A 54 1.43 -0.86 -8.28
C LEU A 54 2.73 -1.46 -8.84
N ASN A 55 3.26 -2.48 -8.18
CA ASN A 55 4.30 -3.32 -8.75
C ASN A 55 3.67 -4.56 -9.37
N ALA A 56 3.28 -4.45 -10.64
CA ALA A 56 2.63 -5.53 -11.38
C ALA A 56 3.48 -6.81 -11.44
N SER A 57 4.81 -6.68 -11.56
CA SER A 57 5.72 -7.83 -11.65
C SER A 57 5.74 -8.69 -10.39
N ARG A 58 5.61 -8.05 -9.21
CA ARG A 58 5.60 -8.71 -7.90
C ARG A 58 4.18 -8.84 -7.31
N LYS A 59 3.16 -8.34 -8.01
CA LYS A 59 1.77 -8.27 -7.53
C LYS A 59 1.68 -7.61 -6.14
N MET A 60 2.31 -6.45 -6.02
CA MET A 60 2.34 -5.66 -4.78
C MET A 60 1.70 -4.29 -4.98
N VAL A 61 1.09 -3.79 -3.91
CA VAL A 61 0.52 -2.45 -3.81
C VAL A 61 1.20 -1.73 -2.65
N PHE A 62 1.59 -0.48 -2.87
CA PHE A 62 2.14 0.40 -1.84
C PHE A 62 1.22 1.62 -1.73
N HIS A 63 0.79 1.93 -0.51
CA HIS A 63 0.03 3.12 -0.20
C HIS A 63 0.88 3.99 0.72
N LEU A 64 1.46 5.06 0.18
CA LEU A 64 2.23 6.02 0.95
C LEU A 64 1.28 7.11 1.44
N TYR A 65 1.28 7.35 2.74
CA TYR A 65 0.43 8.36 3.37
C TYR A 65 1.21 9.05 4.51
N ASP A 66 1.08 10.38 4.55
CA ASP A 66 1.62 11.31 5.54
C ASP A 66 2.99 10.97 6.15
N ASP A 67 3.21 11.35 7.40
CA ASP A 67 4.42 11.09 8.18
C ASP A 67 4.37 9.76 8.92
N ARG A 68 3.23 9.04 8.88
CA ARG A 68 3.03 7.77 9.59
C ARG A 68 3.53 6.57 8.80
N GLY A 69 3.70 6.68 7.48
CA GLY A 69 4.52 5.76 6.71
C GLY A 69 3.87 5.20 5.44
N CYS A 70 3.86 3.86 5.34
CA CYS A 70 3.50 3.17 4.10
C CYS A 70 2.88 1.82 4.38
N ASP A 71 1.69 1.59 3.82
CA ASP A 71 1.10 0.27 3.76
C ASP A 71 1.61 -0.50 2.55
N VAL A 72 2.03 -1.75 2.80
CA VAL A 72 2.49 -2.67 1.75
C VAL A 72 1.63 -3.92 1.78
N ILE A 73 1.06 -4.22 0.62
CA ILE A 73 0.17 -5.34 0.38
C ILE A 73 0.78 -6.18 -0.75
N ALA A 74 0.77 -7.50 -0.59
CA ALA A 74 1.20 -8.42 -1.63
C ALA A 74 0.23 -9.59 -1.78
N ALA A 75 0.15 -10.12 -3.00
CA ALA A 75 -0.64 -11.32 -3.30
C ALA A 75 -0.10 -12.59 -2.62
N ARG A 76 1.19 -12.62 -2.28
CA ARG A 76 1.87 -13.74 -1.64
C ARG A 76 2.67 -13.26 -0.45
N LYS A 77 2.65 -14.01 0.65
CA LYS A 77 3.42 -13.71 1.85
C LYS A 77 4.93 -13.65 1.56
N GLU A 78 5.43 -14.53 0.71
CA GLU A 78 6.86 -14.66 0.40
C GLU A 78 7.41 -13.38 -0.28
N ASP A 79 6.56 -12.63 -0.97
CA ASP A 79 6.94 -11.35 -1.58
C ASP A 79 7.13 -10.24 -0.53
N LEU A 80 6.60 -10.41 0.68
CA LEU A 80 6.77 -9.48 1.82
C LEU A 80 7.96 -9.85 2.71
N GLU A 81 8.46 -11.09 2.68
CA GLU A 81 9.56 -11.54 3.55
C GLU A 81 10.84 -10.68 3.44
N PRO A 82 11.29 -10.27 2.24
CA PRO A 82 12.46 -9.40 2.13
C PRO A 82 12.24 -8.04 2.77
N LEU A 83 11.01 -7.51 2.69
CA LEU A 83 10.66 -6.23 3.32
C LEU A 83 10.58 -6.39 4.84
N TYR A 84 9.92 -7.45 5.33
CA TYR A 84 9.83 -7.74 6.75
C TYR A 84 11.21 -7.87 7.39
N SER A 85 12.13 -8.59 6.74
CA SER A 85 13.49 -8.80 7.25
C SER A 85 14.32 -7.50 7.24
N ARG A 86 14.21 -6.69 6.18
CA ARG A 86 15.05 -5.50 5.99
C ARG A 86 14.51 -4.24 6.67
N LEU A 87 13.20 -4.13 6.79
CA LEU A 87 12.48 -2.96 7.33
C LEU A 87 11.77 -3.30 8.64
N ASN A 88 12.25 -4.29 9.38
CA ASN A 88 11.61 -4.72 10.62
C ASN A 88 11.46 -3.57 11.63
N GLU A 89 12.48 -2.71 11.75
CA GLU A 89 12.48 -1.53 12.61
C GLU A 89 11.43 -0.47 12.22
N TRP A 90 10.94 -0.51 10.98
CA TRP A 90 9.93 0.43 10.48
C TRP A 90 8.51 -0.05 10.77
N ILE A 91 8.35 -1.24 11.34
CA ILE A 91 7.04 -1.76 11.74
C ILE A 91 6.62 -1.05 13.02
N LEU A 92 5.46 -0.38 12.97
CA LEU A 92 4.84 0.24 14.14
C LEU A 92 4.54 -0.80 15.21
N ASP A 93 4.77 -0.45 16.49
CA ASP A 93 4.56 -1.36 17.63
C ASP A 93 3.15 -1.96 17.64
N VAL A 94 2.14 -1.16 17.29
CA VAL A 94 0.73 -1.60 17.21
C VAL A 94 0.47 -2.68 16.17
N ASP A 95 1.28 -2.75 15.11
CA ASP A 95 1.16 -3.74 14.03
C ASP A 95 2.14 -4.91 14.21
N ARG A 96 3.17 -4.75 15.05
CA ARG A 96 4.31 -5.67 15.19
C ARG A 96 3.86 -7.08 15.51
N ASP A 97 3.10 -7.27 16.59
CA ASP A 97 2.61 -8.60 16.99
C ASP A 97 1.83 -9.32 15.88
N ARG A 98 1.01 -8.57 15.13
CA ARG A 98 0.22 -9.13 14.03
C ARG A 98 1.11 -9.55 12.87
N ILE A 99 2.10 -8.74 12.53
CA ILE A 99 3.04 -9.00 11.43
C ILE A 99 4.00 -10.13 11.80
N ASP A 100 4.53 -10.14 13.02
CA ASP A 100 5.43 -11.19 13.49
C ASP A 100 4.72 -12.56 13.48
N ARG A 101 3.45 -12.63 13.90
CA ARG A 101 2.63 -13.85 13.78
C ARG A 101 2.45 -14.31 12.33
N LEU A 102 2.33 -13.38 11.38
CA LEU A 102 2.24 -13.73 9.95
C LEU A 102 3.52 -14.42 9.48
N PHE A 103 4.69 -13.99 9.97
CA PHE A 103 6.00 -14.54 9.58
C PHE A 103 6.54 -15.66 10.48
N ALA A 104 5.93 -15.90 11.65
CA ALA A 104 6.34 -16.96 12.58
C ALA A 104 6.07 -18.38 12.06
N ASN A 105 5.03 -18.57 11.24
CA ASN A 105 4.69 -19.87 10.65
C ASN A 105 5.38 -20.02 9.29
N LYS A 106 6.47 -20.78 9.22
CA LYS A 106 7.12 -21.19 7.98
C LYS A 106 6.33 -22.28 7.27
#